data_AF-A0A8C6QJ84-F1
#
_entry.id   AF-A0A8C6QJ84-F1
#
_cell.length_a   1.000
_cell.length_b   1.000
_cell.length_c   1.000
_cell.angle_alpha   90.00
_cell.angle_beta   90.00
_cell.angle_gamma   90.00
#
_symmetry.space_group_name_H-M   'P 1'
#
loop_
_entity.id
_entity.type
_entity.pdbx_description
1 polymer ?
#
loop_
_entity_poly.entity_id
_entity_poly.type
_entity_poly.pdbx_seq_one_letter_code
_entity_poly.pdbx_strand_id
1 'polypeptide(L)'
;MQTQKDGPCLGRWLLLLMLDLVMPLAISKTLSTREAVLRAVDDFNQRSLDTNLYRLLDLDSQSSGDEDPDTPKHVRFTVKETVCHKASKQLLEQCDFKEHGLVKQCMGTVTLDEATGSFDVSCNGPYIQPQRFKKVSQLTGLLRKGGLKIGEKIQKIGQKIQDFFQKFIPETGE
;
A
#
# COMPACT_ATOMS: atom_id res chain seq x y z
N MET A 1 21.01 -15.71 -83.06
CA MET A 1 20.08 -14.97 -82.19
C MET A 1 19.04 -15.95 -81.67
N GLN A 2 19.04 -16.28 -80.39
CA GLN A 2 17.83 -16.52 -79.63
C GLN A 2 18.15 -16.44 -78.13
N THR A 3 17.36 -15.62 -77.48
CA THR A 3 17.58 -14.93 -76.22
C THR A 3 17.32 -15.82 -75.01
N GLN A 4 18.19 -15.68 -74.01
CA GLN A 4 17.95 -16.01 -72.61
C GLN A 4 16.63 -15.38 -72.13
N LYS A 5 15.82 -16.14 -71.39
CA LYS A 5 14.71 -15.57 -70.62
C LYS A 5 14.74 -16.18 -69.23
N ASP A 6 15.42 -15.47 -68.35
CA ASP A 6 15.39 -15.69 -66.91
C ASP A 6 13.97 -15.49 -66.39
N GLY A 7 13.63 -16.29 -65.39
CA GLY A 7 12.41 -16.12 -64.60
C GLY A 7 12.42 -17.12 -63.45
N PRO A 8 13.12 -16.85 -62.34
CA PRO A 8 12.97 -17.66 -61.14
C PRO A 8 11.50 -17.61 -60.73
N CYS A 9 10.86 -18.79 -60.76
CA CYS A 9 9.44 -19.01 -60.53
C CYS A 9 8.89 -18.16 -59.38
N LEU A 10 7.91 -17.31 -59.72
CA LEU A 10 6.99 -16.60 -58.82
C LEU A 10 6.50 -17.42 -57.61
N GLY A 11 6.51 -18.76 -57.70
CA GLY A 11 6.17 -19.68 -56.62
C GLY A 11 7.10 -19.63 -55.40
N ARG A 12 8.38 -19.26 -55.55
CA ARG A 12 9.32 -19.13 -54.42
C ARG A 12 9.00 -17.90 -53.55
N TRP A 13 8.45 -16.84 -54.17
CA TRP A 13 8.07 -15.60 -53.49
C TRP A 13 6.74 -15.73 -52.75
N LEU A 14 5.79 -16.49 -53.30
CA LEU A 14 4.51 -16.79 -52.65
C LEU A 14 4.66 -17.60 -51.35
N LEU A 15 5.63 -18.50 -51.27
CA LEU A 15 5.90 -19.29 -50.05
C LEU A 15 6.45 -18.45 -48.89
N LEU A 16 7.11 -17.32 -49.18
CA LEU A 16 7.61 -16.40 -48.14
C LEU A 16 6.53 -15.45 -47.61
N LEU A 17 5.43 -15.27 -48.37
CA LEU A 17 4.29 -14.44 -47.97
C LEU A 17 3.29 -15.20 -47.07
N MET A 18 3.41 -16.53 -46.99
CA MET A 18 2.67 -17.40 -46.06
C MET A 18 3.41 -17.60 -44.74
N LEU A 19 4.45 -16.80 -44.44
CA LEU A 19 4.98 -16.74 -43.08
C LEU A 19 3.98 -15.92 -42.25
N ASP A 20 2.93 -16.62 -41.86
CA ASP A 20 1.77 -16.11 -41.16
C ASP A 20 2.20 -15.22 -40.00
N LEU A 21 1.80 -13.97 -40.13
CA LEU A 21 1.83 -12.95 -39.10
C LEU A 21 0.86 -13.38 -37.99
N VAL A 22 1.27 -14.36 -37.18
CA VAL A 22 0.66 -14.62 -35.88
C VAL A 22 1.09 -13.44 -35.01
N MET A 23 0.37 -12.32 -35.11
CA MET A 23 0.44 -11.30 -34.06
C MET A 23 -0.02 -11.99 -32.78
N PRO A 24 0.83 -12.10 -31.75
CA PRO A 24 0.33 -12.45 -30.44
C PRO A 24 -0.75 -11.43 -30.11
N LEU A 25 -1.98 -11.89 -29.86
CA LEU A 25 -2.94 -11.07 -29.12
C LEU A 25 -2.20 -10.65 -27.85
N ALA A 26 -1.92 -9.36 -27.71
CA ALA A 26 -1.27 -8.81 -26.53
C ALA A 26 -2.28 -8.91 -25.39
N ILE A 27 -2.33 -10.07 -24.74
CA ILE A 27 -3.02 -10.25 -23.48
C ILE A 27 -2.17 -9.51 -22.47
N SER A 28 -2.52 -8.24 -22.22
CA SER A 28 -1.91 -7.49 -21.14
C SER A 28 -2.37 -8.07 -19.81
N LYS A 29 -1.44 -8.18 -18.87
CA LYS A 29 -1.75 -8.64 -17.53
C LYS A 29 -2.19 -7.44 -16.70
N THR A 30 -3.32 -7.57 -16.03
CA THR A 30 -3.78 -6.59 -15.06
C THR A 30 -3.03 -6.76 -13.74
N LEU A 31 -2.42 -5.70 -13.25
CA LEU A 31 -1.77 -5.60 -11.96
C LEU A 31 -2.77 -5.31 -10.86
N SER A 32 -2.43 -5.70 -9.63
CA SER A 32 -3.06 -5.12 -8.46
C SER A 32 -2.62 -3.67 -8.25
N THR A 33 -3.45 -2.86 -7.59
CA THR A 33 -3.10 -1.49 -7.19
C THR A 33 -1.77 -1.45 -6.42
N ARG A 34 -1.49 -2.46 -5.59
CA ARG A 34 -0.23 -2.56 -4.85
C ARG A 34 0.97 -2.75 -5.78
N GLU A 35 0.87 -3.64 -6.77
CA GLU A 35 1.94 -3.85 -7.75
C GLU A 35 2.19 -2.59 -8.60
N ALA A 36 1.12 -1.92 -9.03
CA ALA A 36 1.23 -0.64 -9.75
C ALA A 36 1.90 0.45 -8.88
N VAL A 37 1.57 0.52 -7.59
CA VAL A 37 2.24 1.42 -6.64
C VAL A 37 3.71 1.07 -6.45
N LEU A 38 4.08 -0.22 -6.39
CA LEU A 38 5.49 -0.62 -6.29
C LEU A 38 6.29 -0.17 -7.52
N ARG A 39 5.72 -0.26 -8.72
CA ARG A 39 6.36 0.30 -9.94
C ARG A 39 6.51 1.82 -9.86
N ALA A 40 5.52 2.52 -9.35
CA ALA A 40 5.60 3.97 -9.13
C ALA A 40 6.68 4.35 -8.09
N VAL A 41 6.91 3.50 -7.07
CA VAL A 41 8.02 3.67 -6.11
C VAL A 41 9.37 3.47 -6.77
N ASP A 42 9.51 2.47 -7.64
CA ASP A 42 10.75 2.23 -8.39
C ASP A 42 11.09 3.42 -9.29
N ASP A 43 10.10 3.94 -10.02
CA ASP A 43 10.27 5.13 -10.84
C ASP A 43 10.58 6.39 -10.02
N PHE A 44 9.89 6.59 -8.88
CA PHE A 44 10.22 7.67 -7.96
C PHE A 44 11.69 7.61 -7.54
N ASN A 45 12.19 6.42 -7.19
CA ASN A 45 13.60 6.23 -6.87
C ASN A 45 14.52 6.53 -8.04
N GLN A 46 14.13 6.23 -9.28
CA GLN A 46 14.92 6.55 -10.48
C GLN A 46 14.99 8.06 -10.74
N ARG A 47 13.86 8.78 -10.59
CA ARG A 47 13.77 10.22 -10.87
C ARG A 47 14.24 11.11 -9.72
N SER A 48 14.17 10.64 -8.48
CA SER A 48 14.57 11.42 -7.31
C SER A 48 16.07 11.73 -7.30
N LEU A 49 16.42 12.89 -6.75
CA LEU A 49 17.80 13.32 -6.48
C LEU A 49 18.31 12.85 -5.10
N ASP A 50 17.49 12.12 -4.33
CA ASP A 50 17.89 11.59 -3.04
C ASP A 50 19.02 10.54 -3.19
N THR A 51 19.89 10.46 -2.18
CA THR A 51 21.04 9.55 -2.18
C THR A 51 20.68 8.10 -1.83
N ASN A 52 19.63 7.92 -1.02
CA ASN A 52 19.15 6.64 -0.55
C ASN A 52 17.85 6.24 -1.25
N LEU A 53 17.64 4.94 -1.37
CA LEU A 53 16.40 4.38 -1.88
C LEU A 53 15.28 4.55 -0.85
N TYR A 54 14.06 4.70 -1.35
CA TYR A 54 12.83 4.73 -0.59
C TYR A 54 12.01 3.48 -0.87
N ARG A 55 11.49 2.86 0.18
CA ARG A 55 10.60 1.69 0.07
C ARG A 55 9.20 2.04 0.53
N LEU A 56 8.19 1.39 -0.07
CA LEU A 56 6.80 1.52 0.35
C LEU A 56 6.64 1.19 1.84
N LEU A 57 6.18 2.15 2.63
CA LEU A 57 5.94 2.00 4.06
C LEU A 57 4.48 1.62 4.33
N ASP A 58 3.54 2.35 3.74
CA ASP A 58 2.11 2.10 3.88
C ASP A 58 1.35 2.54 2.62
N LEU A 59 0.26 1.84 2.30
CA LEU A 59 -0.62 2.14 1.17
C LEU A 59 -2.04 2.30 1.71
N ASP A 60 -2.66 3.46 1.48
CA ASP A 60 -4.03 3.70 1.94
C ASP A 60 -4.99 2.78 1.20
N SER A 61 -5.88 2.13 1.96
CA SER A 61 -6.83 1.12 1.44
C SER A 61 -7.97 1.70 0.58
N GLN A 62 -7.99 3.00 0.30
CA GLN A 62 -9.00 3.62 -0.57
C GLN A 62 -8.61 3.45 -2.04
N SER A 63 -8.80 2.25 -2.57
CA SER A 63 -8.98 2.08 -4.02
C SER A 63 -10.47 1.92 -4.32
N SER A 64 -11.21 3.03 -4.32
CA SER A 64 -12.52 3.08 -4.96
C SER A 64 -12.29 3.53 -6.40
N GLY A 65 -12.43 2.61 -7.35
CA GLY A 65 -12.28 2.91 -8.76
C GLY A 65 -12.87 1.79 -9.62
N ASP A 66 -13.16 2.13 -10.88
CA ASP A 66 -13.61 1.22 -11.94
C ASP A 66 -12.77 -0.08 -11.99
N GLU A 67 -13.30 -1.20 -12.45
CA GLU A 67 -12.52 -2.42 -12.66
C GLU A 67 -11.65 -2.35 -13.93
N ASP A 68 -11.89 -1.36 -14.79
CA ASP A 68 -11.10 -1.12 -16.00
C ASP A 68 -9.59 -0.90 -15.68
N PRO A 69 -8.68 -1.75 -16.18
CA PRO A 69 -7.25 -1.62 -15.94
C PRO A 69 -6.60 -0.39 -16.56
N ASP A 70 -7.18 0.14 -17.63
CA ASP A 70 -6.65 1.32 -18.34
C ASP A 70 -7.06 2.63 -17.66
N THR A 71 -8.13 2.60 -16.87
CA THR A 71 -8.60 3.76 -16.11
C THR A 71 -7.64 4.08 -14.95
N PRO A 72 -7.06 5.31 -14.88
CA PRO A 72 -6.16 5.71 -13.79
C PRO A 72 -6.83 5.61 -12.41
N LYS A 73 -6.19 4.88 -11.50
CA LYS A 73 -6.61 4.72 -10.10
C LYS A 73 -5.90 5.74 -9.23
N HIS A 74 -6.67 6.53 -8.49
CA HIS A 74 -6.10 7.46 -7.52
C HIS A 74 -5.49 6.69 -6.35
N VAL A 75 -4.26 7.04 -5.95
CA VAL A 75 -3.53 6.39 -4.87
C VAL A 75 -2.99 7.42 -3.89
N ARG A 76 -2.93 7.01 -2.63
CA ARG A 76 -2.23 7.70 -1.56
C ARG A 76 -1.42 6.68 -0.77
N PHE A 77 -0.13 6.94 -0.63
CA PHE A 77 0.77 6.03 0.07
C PHE A 77 1.92 6.81 0.70
N THR A 78 2.68 6.12 1.54
CA THR A 78 3.89 6.68 2.14
C THR A 78 5.08 5.80 1.82
N VAL A 79 6.22 6.45 1.58
CA VAL A 79 7.50 5.79 1.39
C VAL A 79 8.46 6.22 2.49
N LYS A 80 9.36 5.33 2.89
CA LYS A 80 10.38 5.63 3.90
C LYS A 80 11.77 5.33 3.37
N GLU A 81 12.69 6.24 3.69
CA GLU A 81 14.11 6.12 3.36
C GLU A 81 14.70 4.84 3.95
N THR A 82 15.51 4.17 3.14
CA THR A 82 16.20 2.93 3.48
C THR A 82 17.68 3.17 3.76
N VAL A 83 18.37 2.14 4.25
CA VAL A 83 19.84 2.16 4.41
C VAL A 83 20.60 2.00 3.10
N CYS A 84 19.90 1.60 2.02
CA CYS A 84 20.50 1.36 0.72
C CYS A 84 20.72 2.67 -0.04
N HIS A 85 21.94 2.87 -0.52
CA HIS A 85 22.23 3.92 -1.49
C HIS A 85 21.61 3.59 -2.85
N LYS A 86 21.16 4.61 -3.59
CA LYS A 86 20.61 4.46 -4.95
C LYS A 86 21.62 3.85 -5.94
N ALA A 87 22.92 4.05 -5.70
CA ALA A 87 24.00 3.46 -6.50
C ALA A 87 24.23 1.96 -6.22
N SER A 88 23.59 1.38 -5.19
CA SER A 88 23.73 -0.04 -4.88
C SER A 88 22.92 -0.88 -5.89
N LYS A 89 23.42 -2.06 -6.22
CA LYS A 89 22.70 -3.05 -7.06
C LYS A 89 21.78 -3.96 -6.23
N GLN A 90 21.39 -3.53 -5.03
CA GLN A 90 20.54 -4.33 -4.15
C GLN A 90 19.08 -4.23 -4.54
N LEU A 91 18.33 -5.29 -4.27
CA LEU A 91 16.88 -5.32 -4.45
C LEU A 91 16.21 -4.48 -3.37
N LEU A 92 15.28 -3.61 -3.76
CA LEU A 92 14.60 -2.69 -2.84
C LEU A 92 13.91 -3.41 -1.66
N GLU A 93 13.39 -4.62 -1.89
CA GLU A 93 12.75 -5.44 -0.84
C GLU A 93 13.70 -5.92 0.26
N GLN A 94 15.01 -5.98 -0.03
CA GLN A 94 16.07 -6.36 0.91
C GLN A 94 16.64 -5.15 1.67
N CYS A 95 16.22 -3.94 1.31
CA CYS A 95 16.68 -2.72 1.94
C CYS A 95 15.86 -2.44 3.20
N ASP A 96 16.52 -2.54 4.35
CA ASP A 96 15.93 -2.17 5.63
C ASP A 96 15.63 -0.67 5.69
N PHE A 97 14.54 -0.32 6.37
CA PHE A 97 14.24 1.07 6.64
C PHE A 97 15.30 1.68 7.55
N LYS A 98 15.76 2.88 7.19
CA LYS A 98 16.63 3.66 8.06
C LYS A 98 15.84 4.10 9.30
N GLU A 99 16.41 3.92 10.49
CA GLU A 99 15.70 4.12 11.77
C GLU A 99 15.03 5.51 11.83
N HIS A 100 15.82 6.56 11.60
CA HIS A 100 15.37 7.95 11.48
C HIS A 100 15.28 8.42 10.02
N GLY A 101 14.96 7.49 9.11
CA GLY A 101 14.79 7.78 7.70
C GLY A 101 13.61 8.71 7.44
N LEU A 102 13.76 9.58 6.45
CA LEU A 102 12.68 10.46 6.01
C LEU A 102 11.48 9.64 5.52
N VAL A 103 10.29 10.01 5.96
CA VAL A 103 9.04 9.50 5.39
C VAL A 103 8.49 10.55 4.44
N LYS A 104 8.05 10.16 3.24
CA LYS A 104 7.41 11.06 2.28
C LYS A 104 5.99 10.55 2.00
N GLN A 105 5.04 11.46 1.85
CA GLN A 105 3.70 11.11 1.39
C GLN A 105 3.63 11.31 -0.12
N CYS A 106 3.10 10.30 -0.80
CA CYS A 106 2.94 10.26 -2.24
C CYS A 106 1.46 10.22 -2.59
N MET A 107 1.06 11.03 -3.56
CA MET A 107 -0.31 11.11 -4.08
C MET A 107 -0.29 11.25 -5.60
N GLY A 108 -1.28 10.66 -6.26
CA GLY A 108 -1.38 10.71 -7.71
C GLY A 108 -2.23 9.58 -8.26
N THR A 109 -1.93 9.15 -9.48
CA THR A 109 -2.65 8.08 -10.17
C THR A 109 -1.72 6.99 -10.71
N VAL A 110 -2.25 5.77 -10.81
CA VAL A 110 -1.59 4.61 -11.44
C VAL A 110 -2.58 3.88 -12.33
N THR A 111 -2.18 3.43 -13.51
CA THR A 111 -2.97 2.45 -14.30
C THR A 111 -2.52 1.03 -13.97
N LEU A 112 -3.42 0.07 -14.13
CA LEU A 112 -3.20 -1.32 -13.75
C LEU A 112 -2.74 -2.20 -14.92
N ASP A 113 -2.82 -1.69 -16.15
CA ASP A 113 -2.26 -2.38 -17.32
C ASP A 113 -0.74 -2.56 -17.18
N GLU A 114 -0.24 -3.80 -17.28
CA GLU A 114 1.20 -4.05 -17.14
C GLU A 114 2.03 -3.53 -18.32
N ALA A 115 1.48 -3.55 -19.53
CA ALA A 115 2.19 -3.26 -20.78
C ALA A 115 2.19 -1.76 -21.13
N THR A 116 1.07 -1.08 -20.91
CA THR A 116 0.84 0.35 -21.18
C THR A 116 0.74 1.16 -19.88
N GLY A 117 1.00 0.52 -18.75
CA GLY A 117 0.98 1.09 -17.41
C GLY A 117 1.70 2.43 -17.31
N SER A 118 1.03 3.43 -16.75
CA SER A 118 1.57 4.74 -16.46
C SER A 118 1.29 5.13 -15.02
N PHE A 119 2.16 5.96 -14.46
CA PHE A 119 2.02 6.49 -13.11
C PHE A 119 2.35 7.98 -13.14
N ASP A 120 1.48 8.78 -12.52
CA ASP A 120 1.71 10.20 -12.28
C ASP A 120 1.57 10.44 -10.78
N VAL A 121 2.69 10.29 -10.07
CA VAL A 121 2.75 10.37 -8.62
C VAL A 121 3.75 11.43 -8.19
N SER A 122 3.33 12.28 -7.26
CA SER A 122 4.15 13.28 -6.60
C SER A 122 4.36 12.92 -5.14
N CYS A 123 5.62 12.88 -4.70
CA CYS A 123 6.01 12.59 -3.33
C CYS A 123 6.57 13.86 -2.67
N ASN A 124 5.87 14.39 -1.66
CA ASN A 124 6.19 15.67 -1.04
C ASN A 124 6.64 15.53 0.42
N GLY A 125 7.68 16.30 0.76
CA GLY A 125 8.11 16.68 2.12
C GLY A 125 8.44 15.53 3.09
N PRO A 126 8.98 15.86 4.28
CA PRO A 126 8.92 14.95 5.41
C PRO A 126 7.48 14.85 5.93
N TYR A 127 6.84 13.71 5.72
CA TYR A 127 5.51 13.38 6.24
C TYR A 127 5.59 12.89 7.69
N ILE A 128 4.96 13.61 8.61
CA ILE A 128 4.80 13.16 9.98
C ILE A 128 3.61 12.20 10.02
N GLN A 129 3.88 10.88 10.04
CA GLN A 129 2.81 9.90 10.27
C GLN A 129 2.18 10.16 11.65
N PRO A 130 0.86 10.39 11.75
CA PRO A 130 0.19 10.36 13.04
C PRO A 130 0.33 8.94 13.59
N GLN A 131 1.07 8.78 14.69
CA GLN A 131 1.32 7.47 15.29
C GLN A 131 0.00 6.80 15.65
N ARG A 132 -0.45 5.86 14.81
CA ARG A 132 -1.49 4.90 15.19
C ARG A 132 -0.85 3.98 16.21
N PHE A 133 -0.93 4.36 17.49
CA PHE A 133 -0.60 3.46 18.59
C PHE A 133 -1.38 2.16 18.38
N LYS A 134 -0.68 1.08 18.02
CA LYS A 134 -1.26 -0.26 18.07
C LYS A 134 -1.62 -0.50 19.52
N LYS A 135 -2.92 -0.36 19.86
CA LYS A 135 -3.45 -0.65 21.20
C LYS A 135 -2.95 -2.05 21.59
N VAL A 136 -2.06 -2.10 22.57
CA VAL A 136 -1.53 -3.33 23.13
C VAL A 136 -2.69 -4.03 23.83
N SER A 137 -3.35 -4.94 23.14
CA SER A 137 -4.53 -5.69 23.61
C SER A 137 -4.23 -6.62 24.82
N GLN A 138 -2.96 -6.75 25.21
CA GLN A 138 -2.54 -7.68 26.27
C GLN A 138 -2.98 -7.28 27.70
N LEU A 139 -3.36 -6.02 27.94
CA LEU A 139 -3.87 -5.60 29.26
C LEU A 139 -5.34 -6.01 29.53
N THR A 140 -6.09 -6.38 28.49
CA THR A 140 -7.50 -6.81 28.63
C THR A 140 -7.62 -8.18 29.30
N GLY A 141 -6.62 -9.05 29.14
CA GLY A 141 -6.61 -10.40 29.72
C GLY A 141 -6.28 -10.43 31.22
N LEU A 142 -5.48 -9.48 31.71
CA LEU A 142 -4.98 -9.50 33.07
C LEU A 142 -5.95 -8.86 34.08
N LEU A 143 -6.79 -7.91 33.63
CA LEU A 143 -7.83 -7.28 34.46
C LEU A 143 -9.03 -8.20 34.72
N ARG A 144 -9.31 -9.15 33.82
CA ARG A 144 -10.50 -10.02 33.89
C ARG A 144 -10.46 -11.02 35.05
N LYS A 145 -9.26 -11.39 35.54
CA LYS A 145 -9.09 -12.31 36.69
C LYS A 145 -8.84 -11.59 38.03
N GLY A 146 -8.36 -10.34 38.03
CA GLY A 146 -8.08 -9.57 39.26
C GLY A 146 -9.25 -8.72 39.78
N GLY A 147 -10.14 -8.24 38.90
CA GLY A 147 -11.18 -7.26 39.26
C GLY A 147 -12.41 -7.81 39.98
N LEU A 148 -12.72 -9.11 39.84
CA LEU A 148 -13.93 -9.71 40.40
C LEU A 148 -13.95 -9.79 41.94
N LYS A 149 -12.79 -9.81 42.61
CA LYS A 149 -12.73 -9.81 44.08
C LYS A 149 -12.76 -8.40 44.71
N ILE A 150 -12.48 -7.35 43.92
CA ILE A 150 -12.47 -5.96 44.40
C ILE A 150 -13.88 -5.36 44.34
N GLY A 151 -14.70 -5.78 43.37
CA GLY A 151 -16.09 -5.33 43.22
C GLY A 151 -16.98 -5.59 44.44
N GLU A 152 -16.92 -6.79 45.04
CA GLU A 152 -17.74 -7.13 46.20
C GLU A 152 -17.42 -6.29 47.46
N LYS A 153 -16.15 -5.91 47.65
CA LYS A 153 -15.76 -5.06 48.79
C LYS A 153 -16.19 -3.61 48.60
N ILE A 154 -16.12 -3.08 47.38
CA ILE A 154 -16.57 -1.72 47.07
C ILE A 154 -18.10 -1.62 47.22
N GLN A 155 -18.85 -2.65 46.83
CA GLN A 155 -20.31 -2.67 46.98
C GLN A 155 -20.74 -2.63 48.46
N LYS A 156 -20.07 -3.38 49.35
CA LYS A 156 -20.34 -3.33 50.80
C LYS A 156 -20.00 -1.97 51.43
N ILE A 157 -18.97 -1.29 50.93
CA ILE A 157 -18.62 0.07 51.38
C ILE A 157 -19.69 1.07 50.90
N GLY A 158 -20.15 0.94 49.65
CA GLY A 158 -21.21 1.77 49.08
C GLY A 158 -22.53 1.67 49.86
N GLN A 159 -22.98 0.45 50.17
CA GLN A 159 -24.18 0.22 51.00
C GLN A 159 -24.03 0.85 52.39
N LYS A 160 -22.88 0.68 53.05
CA LYS A 160 -22.66 1.21 54.41
C LYS A 160 -22.63 2.74 54.45
N ILE A 161 -22.15 3.38 53.38
CA ILE A 161 -22.20 4.84 53.23
C ILE A 161 -23.64 5.30 52.98
N GLN A 162 -24.40 4.57 52.16
CA GLN A 162 -25.80 4.90 51.85
C GLN A 162 -26.71 4.79 53.09
N ASP A 163 -26.54 3.74 53.90
CA ASP A 163 -27.25 3.54 55.16
C ASP A 163 -26.91 4.62 56.21
N PHE A 164 -25.66 5.11 56.20
CA PHE A 164 -25.24 6.21 57.06
C PHE A 164 -25.98 7.50 56.70
N PHE A 165 -26.09 7.83 55.42
CA PHE A 165 -26.80 9.05 54.97
C PHE A 165 -28.32 8.96 55.16
N GLN A 166 -28.94 7.79 54.99
CA GLN A 166 -30.37 7.57 55.29
C GLN A 166 -30.71 7.88 56.76
N LYS A 167 -29.77 7.66 57.68
CA LYS A 167 -29.97 7.93 59.12
C LYS A 167 -29.97 9.42 59.47
N PHE A 168 -29.54 10.30 58.56
CA PHE A 168 -29.50 11.76 58.76
C PHE A 168 -30.56 12.52 57.96
N ILE A 169 -31.53 11.82 57.37
CA ILE A 169 -32.70 12.49 56.79
C ILE A 169 -33.71 12.70 57.93
N PRO A 170 -33.91 13.93 58.45
CA PRO A 170 -34.99 14.19 59.39
C PRO A 170 -36.32 13.97 58.66
N GLU A 171 -37.22 13.20 59.27
CA GLU A 171 -38.60 13.16 58.82
C GLU A 171 -39.17 14.56 59.00
N THR A 172 -39.35 15.26 57.88
CA THR A 172 -40.08 16.52 57.85
C THR A 172 -41.54 16.12 57.99
N GLY A 173 -42.07 16.25 59.22
CA GLY A 173 -43.48 16.09 59.50
C GLY A 173 -44.29 17.27 58.98
N GLU A 174 -45.53 16.93 58.61
CA GLU A 174 -46.66 17.74 58.12
C GLU A 174 -46.77 17.96 56.61
#